data_AF-A0A1B0G3K7-F1
#
_entry.id   AF-A0A1B0G3K7-F1
#
_cell.length_a   1.000
_cell.length_b   1.000
_cell.length_c   1.000
_cell.angle_alpha   90.00
_cell.angle_beta   90.00
_cell.angle_gamma   90.00
#
_symmetry.space_group_name_H-M   'P 1'
#
loop_
_entity.id
_entity.type
_entity.pdbx_description
1 polymer ?
#
loop_
_entity_poly.entity_id
_entity_poly.type
_entity_poly.pdbx_seq_one_letter_code
_entity_poly.pdbx_strand_id
1 'polypeptide(L)' 'MKNIILVIYSVVLLIYHLPVILNGGVCYERTKGTYPYGNGSWQANLREIFGKRMHLAWLSPLLQSELIDSNDIWKID' A
#
# COMPACT_ATOMS: atom_id res chain seq x y z
N MET A 1 -6.51 29.81 -1.18
CA MET A 1 -5.16 29.66 -0.60
C MET A 1 -5.06 28.53 0.45
N LYS A 2 -6.02 28.37 1.39
CA LYS A 2 -5.99 27.31 2.42
C LYS A 2 -5.96 25.87 1.87
N ASN A 3 -6.64 25.59 0.76
CA ASN A 3 -6.71 24.24 0.19
C ASN A 3 -5.38 23.77 -0.42
N ILE A 4 -4.50 24.69 -0.83
CA ILE A 4 -3.21 24.34 -1.43
C ILE A 4 -2.27 23.75 -0.36
N ILE A 5 -2.28 24.33 0.84
CA ILE A 5 -1.50 23.82 1.97
C ILE A 5 -1.96 22.41 2.36
N LEU A 6 -3.28 22.17 2.38
CA LEU A 6 -3.84 20.85 2.64
C LEU A 6 -3.37 19.83 1.59
N VAL A 7 -3.44 20.20 0.30
CA VAL A 7 -2.99 19.33 -0.80
C VAL A 7 -1.49 19.02 -0.69
N ILE A 8 -0.66 20.03 -0.43
CA ILE A 8 0.79 19.83 -0.24
C ILE A 8 1.05 18.89 0.94
N TYR A 9 0.37 19.09 2.06
CA TYR A 9 0.54 18.24 3.24
C TYR A 9 0.14 16.79 2.97
N SER A 10 -0.99 16.56 2.31
CA SER A 10 -1.44 15.23 1.90
C SER A 10 -0.44 14.55 0.95
N VAL A 11 0.11 15.29 -0.02
CA VAL A 11 1.10 14.75 -0.97
C VAL A 11 2.40 14.39 -0.25
N VAL A 12 2.89 15.25 0.65
CA VAL A 12 4.10 14.97 1.44
C VAL A 12 3.92 13.74 2.32
N LEU A 13 2.77 13.61 2.98
CA LEU A 13 2.43 12.41 3.76
C LEU A 13 2.38 11.16 2.89
N LEU A 14 1.73 11.25 1.73
CA LEU A 14 1.66 10.12 0.80
C LEU A 14 3.06 9.66 0.38
N ILE A 15 3.93 10.60 -0.01
CA ILE A 15 5.33 10.31 -0.37
C ILE A 15 6.10 9.71 0.81
N TYR A 16 5.87 10.24 2.02
CA TYR A 16 6.50 9.71 3.23
C TYR A 16 6.14 8.25 3.48
N HIS A 17 4.92 7.82 3.14
CA HIS A 17 4.46 6.44 3.31
C HIS A 17 4.79 5.51 2.12
N LEU A 18 5.18 6.03 0.96
CA LEU A 18 5.51 5.21 -0.22
C LEU A 18 6.51 4.09 0.06
N PRO A 19 7.64 4.30 0.77
CA PRO A 19 8.60 3.22 1.03
C PRO A 19 8.00 2.08 1.85
N VAL A 20 7.07 2.39 2.75
CA VAL A 20 6.40 1.39 3.60
C VAL A 20 5.45 0.54 2.75
N ILE A 21 4.65 1.20 1.90
CA ILE A 21 3.71 0.57 0.97
C ILE A 21 4.45 -0.32 -0.05
N LEU A 22 5.53 0.20 -0.65
CA LEU A 22 6.28 -0.51 -1.69
C LEU A 22 7.06 -1.71 -1.16
N ASN A 23 7.46 -1.70 0.12
CA ASN A 23 8.12 -2.83 0.75
C ASN A 23 7.14 -3.82 1.40
N GLY A 24 5.83 -3.59 1.33
CA GLY A 24 4.83 -4.51 1.88
C GLY A 24 4.86 -4.59 3.40
N GLY A 25 5.14 -3.47 4.07
CA GLY A 25 5.24 -3.44 5.53
C GLY A 25 4.43 -2.35 6.19
N VAL A 26 4.57 -2.27 7.51
CA VAL A 26 3.92 -1.26 8.35
C VAL A 26 4.92 -0.19 8.83
N CYS A 27 4.41 0.95 9.31
CA CYS A 27 5.29 2.04 9.76
C CYS A 27 6.23 1.61 10.92
N TYR A 28 5.80 0.65 11.74
CA TYR A 28 6.62 0.06 12.81
C TYR A 28 7.85 -0.70 12.27
N GLU A 29 7.70 -1.37 11.14
CA GLU A 29 8.76 -2.15 10.48
C GLU A 29 9.80 -1.26 9.81
N ARG A 30 9.37 -0.10 9.30
CA ARG A 30 10.27 0.93 8.80
C ARG A 30 11.32 1.34 9.83
N THR A 31 10.93 1.47 11.10
CA THR A 31 11.86 1.83 12.19
C THR A 31 12.89 0.72 12.44
N LYS A 32 12.55 -0.53 12.15
CA LYS A 32 13.43 -1.70 12.29
C LYS A 32 14.23 -2.01 11.03
N GLY A 33 13.94 -1.34 9.91
CA GLY A 33 14.59 -1.57 8.62
C GLY A 33 14.37 -2.96 8.03
N THR A 34 13.40 -3.71 8.54
CA THR A 34 13.11 -5.10 8.16
C THR A 34 11.64 -5.20 7.79
N TYR A 35 11.36 -5.74 6.60
CA TYR A 35 10.01 -5.91 6.05
C TYR A 35 9.73 -7.41 5.87
N PRO A 36 9.40 -8.13 6.95
CA PRO A 36 9.28 -9.59 6.94
C PRO A 36 8.15 -10.09 6.03
N TYR A 37 7.20 -9.23 5.70
CA TYR A 37 6.03 -9.55 4.88
C TYR A 37 6.13 -9.03 3.44
N GLY A 38 7.28 -8.48 3.04
CA GLY A 38 7.45 -7.99 1.68
C GLY A 38 7.49 -9.13 0.66
N ASN A 39 6.60 -9.12 -0.33
CA ASN A 39 6.48 -10.14 -1.38
C ASN A 39 7.58 -10.06 -2.47
N GLY A 40 8.79 -9.58 -2.12
CA GLY A 40 9.96 -9.50 -3.01
C GLY A 40 9.86 -8.49 -4.17
N SER A 41 8.67 -7.98 -4.50
CA SER A 41 8.43 -6.98 -5.54
C SER A 41 7.36 -5.98 -5.11
N TRP A 42 7.60 -4.70 -5.40
CA TRP A 42 6.67 -3.62 -5.12
C TRP A 42 5.31 -3.80 -5.79
N GLN A 43 5.26 -4.45 -6.96
CA GLN A 43 4.02 -4.73 -7.68
C GLN A 43 3.15 -5.75 -6.93
N ALA A 44 3.79 -6.76 -6.33
CA ALA A 44 3.10 -7.77 -5.53
C ALA A 44 2.53 -7.14 -4.26
N ASN A 45 3.33 -6.30 -3.58
CA ASN A 45 2.90 -5.55 -2.40
C ASN A 45 1.72 -4.61 -2.71
N LEU A 46 1.75 -3.89 -3.84
CA LEU A 46 0.62 -3.06 -4.27
C LEU A 46 -0.62 -3.91 -4.60
N ARG A 47 -0.45 -5.08 -5.24
CA ARG A 47 -1.56 -5.97 -5.58
C ARG A 47 -2.19 -6.61 -4.36
N GLU A 48 -1.44 -6.79 -3.29
CA GLU A 48 -1.93 -7.24 -1.99
C GLU A 48 -2.77 -6.15 -1.32
N ILE A 49 -2.28 -4.90 -1.29
CA ILE A 49 -2.98 -3.77 -0.67
C ILE A 49 -4.25 -3.37 -1.43
N PHE A 50 -4.17 -3.31 -2.76
CA PHE A 50 -5.24 -2.79 -3.61
C PHE A 50 -6.04 -3.88 -4.35
N GLY A 51 -5.67 -5.15 -4.19
CA GLY A 51 -6.30 -6.29 -4.84
C GLY A 51 -5.99 -6.45 -6.34
N LYS A 52 -6.49 -7.54 -6.93
CA LYS A 52 -6.18 -7.96 -8.31
C LYS A 52 -6.68 -6.96 -9.37
N ARG A 53 -7.77 -6.23 -9.08
CA ARG A 53 -8.45 -5.32 -10.00
C ARG A 53 -8.29 -3.86 -9.57
N MET A 54 -7.16 -3.52 -8.96
CA MET A 54 -6.81 -2.16 -8.56
C MET A 54 -7.17 -1.13 -9.65
N HIS A 55 -6.69 -1.32 -10.88
CA HIS A 55 -6.93 -0.39 -11.99
C HIS A 55 -8.42 -0.10 -12.28
N LEU A 56 -9.32 -1.05 -12.02
CA LEU A 56 -10.77 -0.86 -12.18
C LEU A 56 -11.38 -0.18 -10.94
N ALA A 57 -10.94 -0.56 -9.74
CA ALA A 57 -11.41 0.02 -8.48
C ALA A 57 -11.05 1.50 -8.33
N TRP A 58 -9.93 1.95 -8.92
CA TRP A 58 -9.57 3.37 -8.97
C TRP A 58 -10.48 4.20 -9.88
N LEU A 59 -11.11 3.61 -10.90
CA LEU A 59 -12.04 4.31 -11.80
C LEU A 59 -13.45 4.43 -11.21
N SER A 60 -13.85 3.47 -10.37
CA SER A 60 -15.15 3.50 -9.69
C SER A 60 -15.08 2.78 -8.35
N PRO A 61 -15.44 3.45 -7.24
CA PRO A 61 -15.47 2.84 -5.91
C PRO A 61 -16.57 1.76 -5.78
N LEU A 62 -17.46 1.64 -6.77
CA LEU A 62 -18.47 0.58 -6.83
C LEU A 62 -17.88 -0.76 -7.32
N LEU A 63 -16.70 -0.73 -7.95
CA LEU A 63 -16.00 -1.92 -8.40
C LEU A 63 -15.10 -2.42 -7.27
N GLN A 64 -15.52 -3.47 -6.59
CA GLN A 64 -14.69 -4.13 -5.58
C GLN A 64 -13.50 -4.81 -6.26
N SER A 65 -12.30 -4.53 -5.75
CA SER A 65 -11.10 -5.28 -6.10
C SER A 65 -11.00 -6.46 -5.14
N GLU A 66 -11.10 -7.68 -5.67
CA GLU A 66 -10.85 -8.88 -4.87
C GLU A 66 -9.41 -8.85 -4.36
N LEU A 67 -9.27 -8.91 -3.04
CA LEU A 67 -8.00 -9.12 -2.38
C LEU A 67 -7.46 -10.50 -2.76
N ILE A 68 -6.14 -10.62 -2.75
CA ILE A 68 -5.50 -11.94 -2.85
C ILE A 68 -5.92 -12.72 -1.58
N ASP A 69 -6.32 -13.97 -1.78
CA ASP A 69 -7.05 -14.81 -0.83
C ASP A 69 -6.49 -14.71 0.61
N SER A 70 -7.37 -14.56 1.61
CA SER A 70 -6.99 -14.11 2.96
C SER A 70 -6.24 -15.17 3.80
N ASN A 71 -6.01 -16.35 3.23
CA ASN A 71 -5.48 -17.51 3.94
C ASN A 71 -3.96 -17.63 3.88
N ASP A 72 -3.27 -16.83 3.06
CA ASP A 72 -1.80 -16.89 2.88
C ASP A 72 -1.08 -15.58 3.27
N ILE A 73 -1.78 -14.56 3.75
CA ILE A 73 -1.31 -13.17 3.68
C ILE A 73 -0.12 -12.81 4.59
N TRP A 74 0.20 -13.60 5.62
CA TRP A 74 1.27 -13.24 6.57
C TRP A 74 2.08 -14.43 7.06
N LYS A 75 2.46 -15.35 6.16
CA LYS A 75 3.40 -16.42 6.51
C LYS A 75 4.79 -15.83 6.72
N ILE A 76 5.23 -15.86 7.97
CA ILE A 76 6.63 -15.63 8.34
C ILE A 76 7.32 -16.99 8.15
N ASP A 77 8.22 -17.08 7.19
CA ASP A 77 9.15 -18.21 7.10
C ASP A 77 10.17 -18.19 8.26
#